data_AF-A0A5J4KP94-F1
#
_entry.id   AF-A0A5J4KP94-F1
#
_cell.length_a   1.000
_cell.length_b   1.000
_cell.length_c   1.000
_cell.angle_alpha   90.00
_cell.angle_beta   90.00
_cell.angle_gamma   90.00
#
_symmetry.space_group_name_H-M   'P 1'
#
loop_
_entity.id
_entity.type
_entity.pdbx_description
1 polymer ?
#
loop_
_entity_poly.entity_id
_entity_poly.type
_entity_poly.pdbx_seq_one_letter_code
_entity_poly.pdbx_strand_id
1 'polypeptide(L)'
;MTCIQQQKPIDAIQYLESALSIIEDAHFPGLRGYILQGLSEAHAMSQHKRQSWDAIHLAEQLLIAKPGIKECSYCDITTTSVMAQKGVNAVLLKEYGQALPLLNTGLHQYNPMHLRGRARLIAQKAEAYYGLGCIDESAETAIDAFHIAHTIGSQKTIARVKNLYTLLNSSPYRKEKSVAQLGATLTLN
;
A
#
# COMPACT_ATOMS: atom_id res chain seq x y z
N MET A 1 3.87 15.56 6.31
CA MET A 1 4.20 14.51 5.32
C MET A 1 5.24 13.59 5.93
N THR A 2 5.07 12.28 5.84
CA THR A 2 6.00 11.31 6.46
C THR A 2 7.15 10.93 5.51
N CYS A 3 8.29 10.45 6.02
CA CYS A 3 9.47 10.08 5.20
C CYS A 3 9.15 8.95 4.18
N ILE A 4 8.21 8.05 4.51
CA ILE A 4 7.65 7.03 3.59
C ILE A 4 6.93 7.69 2.40
N GLN A 5 6.27 8.83 2.62
CA GLN A 5 5.61 9.58 1.55
C GLN A 5 6.62 10.30 0.65
N GLN A 6 7.86 10.53 1.12
CA GLN A 6 8.95 11.18 0.38
C GLN A 6 9.92 10.21 -0.30
N GLN A 7 9.62 8.90 -0.33
CA GLN A 7 10.50 7.86 -0.87
C GLN A 7 11.89 7.80 -0.22
N LYS A 8 11.97 8.10 1.08
CA LYS A 8 13.19 7.96 1.88
C LYS A 8 13.02 6.82 2.90
N PRO A 9 13.04 5.56 2.44
CA PRO A 9 12.68 4.45 3.31
C PRO A 9 13.71 4.18 4.40
N ILE A 10 15.00 4.47 4.16
CA ILE A 10 16.07 4.33 5.17
C ILE A 10 15.86 5.33 6.32
N ASP A 11 15.68 6.61 5.99
CA ASP A 11 15.37 7.64 6.99
C ASP A 11 14.08 7.29 7.75
N ALA A 12 13.06 6.79 7.04
CA ALA A 12 11.81 6.36 7.66
C ALA A 12 12.00 5.22 8.66
N ILE A 13 12.84 4.22 8.33
CA ILE A 13 13.20 3.14 9.25
C ILE A 13 13.82 3.74 10.50
N GLN A 14 14.85 4.57 10.36
CA GLN A 14 15.56 5.18 11.50
C GLN A 14 14.61 5.97 12.41
N TYR A 15 13.74 6.83 11.84
CA TYR A 15 12.79 7.61 12.63
C TYR A 15 11.75 6.76 13.34
N LEU A 16 11.24 5.71 12.69
CA LEU A 16 10.20 4.86 13.26
C LEU A 16 10.76 3.88 14.30
N GLU A 17 11.98 3.37 14.12
CA GLU A 17 12.69 2.59 15.14
C GLU A 17 12.96 3.45 16.38
N SER A 18 13.41 4.69 16.18
CA SER A 18 13.62 5.64 17.29
C SER A 18 12.31 6.00 18.00
N ALA A 19 11.21 6.17 17.24
CA ALA A 19 9.89 6.41 17.82
C ALA A 19 9.42 5.20 18.65
N LEU A 20 9.67 3.98 18.16
CA LEU A 20 9.32 2.75 18.86
C LEU A 20 10.09 2.61 20.18
N SER A 21 11.39 2.94 20.20
CA SER A 21 12.19 2.90 21.44
C SER A 21 11.74 3.94 22.47
N ILE A 22 11.27 5.12 22.04
CA ILE A 22 10.76 6.15 22.95
C ILE A 22 9.48 5.69 23.67
N ILE A 23 8.66 4.88 23.02
CA ILE A 23 7.38 4.42 23.56
C ILE A 23 7.42 2.98 24.09
N GLU A 24 8.59 2.35 24.17
CA GLU A 24 8.73 0.94 24.50
C GLU A 24 8.14 0.60 25.88
N ASP A 25 8.45 1.44 26.87
CA ASP A 25 7.95 1.30 28.25
C ASP A 25 6.54 1.88 28.44
N ALA A 26 5.97 2.52 27.41
CA ALA A 26 4.68 3.16 27.47
C ALA A 26 3.57 2.26 26.91
N HIS A 27 2.41 2.24 27.58
CA HIS A 27 1.25 1.46 27.15
C HIS A 27 0.45 2.19 26.04
N PHE A 28 1.02 2.23 24.83
CA PHE A 28 0.36 2.75 23.61
C PHE A 28 0.30 1.70 22.48
N PRO A 29 -0.38 0.56 22.66
CA PRO A 29 -0.52 -0.47 21.63
C PRO A 29 -1.04 0.00 20.25
N GLY A 30 -1.96 0.96 20.18
CA GLY A 30 -2.50 1.54 18.95
C GLY A 30 -1.42 2.32 18.18
N LEU A 31 -0.76 3.26 18.87
CA LEU A 31 0.39 3.99 18.32
C LEU A 31 1.53 3.03 17.91
N ARG A 32 1.83 2.04 18.75
CA ARG A 32 2.85 1.01 18.48
C ARG A 32 2.52 0.23 17.22
N GLY A 33 1.28 -0.24 17.07
CA GLY A 33 0.83 -0.94 15.87
C GLY A 33 0.91 -0.06 14.63
N TYR A 34 0.56 1.23 14.74
CA TYR A 34 0.64 2.17 13.63
C TYR A 34 2.10 2.40 13.18
N ILE A 35 3.03 2.55 14.13
CA ILE A 35 4.47 2.65 13.85
C ILE A 35 4.98 1.37 13.18
N LEU A 36 4.59 0.20 13.68
CA LEU A 36 4.96 -1.10 13.11
C LEU A 36 4.43 -1.29 11.68
N GLN A 37 3.22 -0.83 11.37
CA GLN A 37 2.72 -0.79 9.98
C GLN A 37 3.63 0.08 9.10
N GLY A 38 4.00 1.27 9.55
CA GLY A 38 4.93 2.15 8.86
C GLY A 38 6.31 1.51 8.63
N LEU A 39 6.87 0.88 9.67
CA LEU A 39 8.14 0.15 9.58
C LEU A 39 8.08 -0.96 8.56
N SER A 40 6.99 -1.72 8.55
CA SER A 40 6.81 -2.82 7.61
C SER A 40 6.85 -2.34 6.15
N GLU A 41 6.24 -1.19 5.84
CA GLU A 41 6.27 -0.59 4.52
C GLU A 41 7.67 -0.10 4.17
N ALA A 42 8.34 0.60 5.09
CA ALA A 42 9.68 1.15 4.86
C ALA A 42 10.71 0.05 4.63
N HIS A 43 10.62 -1.06 5.37
CA HIS A 43 11.42 -2.27 5.13
C HIS A 43 11.10 -2.90 3.77
N ALA A 44 9.82 -3.01 3.38
CA ALA A 44 9.45 -3.54 2.07
C ALA A 44 10.00 -2.68 0.93
N MET A 45 9.91 -1.34 1.05
CA MET A 45 10.49 -0.40 0.10
C MET A 45 12.02 -0.55 -0.02
N SER A 46 12.70 -0.93 1.08
CA SER A 46 14.14 -1.19 1.12
C SER A 46 14.52 -2.64 0.81
N GLN A 47 13.56 -3.48 0.38
CA GLN A 47 13.76 -4.91 0.09
C GLN A 47 14.22 -5.75 1.30
N HIS A 48 14.00 -5.26 2.53
CA HIS A 48 14.24 -5.98 3.77
C HIS A 48 13.04 -6.88 4.09
N LYS A 49 12.87 -7.95 3.30
CA LYS A 49 11.71 -8.85 3.34
C LYS A 49 11.37 -9.36 4.74
N ARG A 50 12.36 -9.91 5.45
CA ARG A 50 12.14 -10.51 6.77
C ARG A 50 11.63 -9.47 7.78
N GLN A 51 12.30 -8.34 7.87
CA GLN A 51 11.95 -7.25 8.77
C GLN A 51 10.58 -6.65 8.45
N SER A 52 10.22 -6.58 7.17
CA SER A 52 8.88 -6.15 6.75
C SER A 52 7.80 -7.07 7.31
N TRP A 53 7.97 -8.38 7.14
CA TRP A 53 7.02 -9.38 7.61
C TRP A 53 6.97 -9.48 9.13
N ASP A 54 8.12 -9.42 9.81
CA ASP A 54 8.21 -9.44 11.27
C ASP A 54 7.47 -8.22 11.85
N ALA A 55 7.69 -7.01 11.32
CA ALA A 55 7.04 -5.79 11.80
C ALA A 55 5.50 -5.84 11.64
N ILE A 56 5.00 -6.24 10.46
CA ILE A 56 3.54 -6.30 10.25
C ILE A 56 2.88 -7.44 11.04
N HIS A 57 3.60 -8.52 11.33
CA HIS A 57 3.11 -9.59 12.20
C HIS A 57 3.00 -9.12 13.66
N LEU A 58 3.98 -8.36 14.15
CA LEU A 58 3.88 -7.73 15.48
C LEU A 58 2.68 -6.77 15.58
N ALA A 59 2.43 -5.97 14.54
CA ALA A 59 1.25 -5.10 14.50
C ALA A 59 -0.07 -5.89 14.57
N GLU A 60 -0.13 -7.04 13.89
CA GLU A 60 -1.28 -7.95 13.93
C GLU A 60 -1.50 -8.57 15.32
N GLN A 61 -0.43 -8.99 16.00
CA GLN A 61 -0.52 -9.54 17.35
C GLN A 61 -1.08 -8.53 18.35
N LEU A 62 -0.72 -7.24 18.21
CA LEU A 62 -1.27 -6.16 19.04
C LEU A 62 -2.79 -5.98 18.88
N LEU A 63 -3.34 -6.27 17.70
CA LEU A 63 -4.80 -6.26 17.48
C LEU A 63 -5.49 -7.41 18.21
N ILE A 64 -4.88 -8.60 18.20
CA ILE A 64 -5.44 -9.80 18.84
C ILE A 64 -5.45 -9.64 20.36
N ALA A 65 -4.42 -8.99 20.91
CA ALA A 65 -4.27 -8.78 22.35
C ALA A 65 -5.38 -7.89 22.97
N LYS A 66 -6.25 -7.25 22.17
CA LYS A 66 -7.37 -6.38 22.59
C LYS A 66 -7.07 -5.59 23.88
N PRO A 67 -6.17 -4.60 23.85
CA PRO A 67 -5.91 -3.78 25.02
C PRO A 67 -7.22 -3.06 25.40
N GLY A 68 -7.73 -3.31 26.61
CA GLY A 68 -8.92 -2.66 27.15
C GLY A 68 -8.73 -1.17 27.46
N ILE A 69 -7.71 -0.54 26.88
CA ILE A 69 -7.29 0.83 27.15
C ILE A 69 -7.68 1.68 25.94
N LYS A 70 -8.52 2.68 26.19
CA LYS A 70 -8.86 3.69 25.19
C LYS A 70 -7.69 4.67 25.09
N GLU A 71 -6.89 4.54 24.04
CA GLU A 71 -5.85 5.52 23.75
C GLU A 71 -6.46 6.83 23.27
N CYS A 72 -5.81 7.94 23.64
CA CYS A 72 -6.05 9.25 23.03
C CYS A 72 -5.17 9.48 21.78
N SER A 73 -4.39 8.46 21.38
CA SER A 73 -3.72 8.48 20.08
C SER A 73 -4.83 8.36 19.03
N TYR A 74 -4.96 9.33 18.13
CA TYR A 74 -5.94 9.26 17.02
C TYR A 74 -5.51 8.24 15.94
N CYS A 75 -4.79 7.19 16.35
CA CYS A 75 -4.13 6.21 15.52
C CYS A 75 -4.79 4.84 15.74
N ASP A 76 -5.86 4.59 15.00
CA ASP A 76 -6.53 3.28 15.03
C ASP A 76 -5.90 2.33 14.02
N ILE A 77 -5.31 1.25 14.55
CA ILE A 77 -5.02 0.07 13.76
C ILE A 77 -6.26 -0.83 13.71
N THR A 78 -6.55 -1.35 12.53
CA THR A 78 -7.67 -2.29 12.32
C THR A 78 -7.17 -3.52 11.57
N THR A 79 -7.85 -4.65 11.73
CA THR A 79 -7.57 -5.88 10.97
C THR A 79 -7.54 -5.62 9.47
N THR A 80 -8.49 -4.83 8.97
CA THR A 80 -8.55 -4.41 7.57
C THR A 80 -7.31 -3.61 7.15
N SER A 81 -6.85 -2.67 7.97
CA SER A 81 -5.65 -1.87 7.67
C SER A 81 -4.38 -2.71 7.64
N VAL A 82 -4.24 -3.68 8.56
CA VAL A 82 -3.10 -4.60 8.61
C VAL A 82 -3.10 -5.52 7.40
N MET A 83 -4.26 -6.08 7.04
CA MET A 83 -4.42 -6.93 5.85
C MET A 83 -4.05 -6.17 4.56
N ALA A 84 -4.58 -4.95 4.42
CA ALA A 84 -4.25 -4.08 3.30
C ALA A 84 -2.74 -3.79 3.22
N GLN A 85 -2.10 -3.51 4.36
CA GLN A 85 -0.66 -3.25 4.43
C GLN A 85 0.18 -4.50 4.11
N LYS A 86 -0.24 -5.70 4.51
CA LYS A 86 0.42 -6.96 4.09
C LYS A 86 0.40 -7.10 2.56
N GLY A 87 -0.74 -6.81 1.92
CA GLY A 87 -0.86 -6.80 0.46
C GLY A 87 0.08 -5.76 -0.18
N VAL A 88 0.14 -4.55 0.38
CA VAL A 88 1.08 -3.50 -0.05
C VAL A 88 2.53 -3.97 0.00
N ASN A 89 2.94 -4.55 1.14
CA ASN A 89 4.31 -4.99 1.35
C ASN A 89 4.67 -6.10 0.35
N ALA A 90 3.76 -7.05 0.11
CA ALA A 90 3.94 -8.10 -0.90
C ALA A 90 4.15 -7.52 -2.31
N VAL A 91 3.41 -6.48 -2.72
CA VAL A 91 3.66 -5.80 -4.02
C VAL A 91 5.06 -5.17 -4.06
N LEU A 92 5.46 -4.46 -3.01
CA LEU A 92 6.78 -3.83 -2.92
C LEU A 92 7.93 -4.85 -2.96
N LEU A 93 7.70 -6.04 -2.41
CA LEU A 93 8.63 -7.17 -2.41
C LEU A 93 8.52 -8.04 -3.67
N LYS A 94 7.67 -7.66 -4.64
CA LYS A 94 7.40 -8.38 -5.90
C LYS A 94 6.81 -9.79 -5.71
N GLU A 95 6.13 -10.02 -4.59
CA GLU A 95 5.47 -11.27 -4.23
C GLU A 95 4.02 -11.26 -4.73
N TYR A 96 3.84 -11.03 -6.05
CA TYR A 96 2.55 -10.66 -6.63
C TYR A 96 1.45 -11.70 -6.43
N GLY A 97 1.81 -13.00 -6.47
CA GLY A 97 0.87 -14.10 -6.21
C GLY A 97 0.29 -14.06 -4.79
N GLN A 98 1.07 -13.60 -3.81
CA GLN A 98 0.60 -13.40 -2.43
C GLN A 98 -0.13 -12.05 -2.27
N ALA A 99 0.30 -11.03 -3.00
CA ALA A 99 -0.28 -9.69 -2.91
C ALA A 99 -1.75 -9.65 -3.32
N LEU A 100 -2.13 -10.26 -4.45
CA LEU A 100 -3.51 -10.21 -4.96
C LEU A 100 -4.59 -10.68 -3.98
N PRO A 101 -4.50 -11.87 -3.35
CA PRO A 101 -5.51 -12.30 -2.40
C PRO A 101 -5.60 -11.35 -1.20
N LEU A 102 -4.47 -10.88 -0.66
CA LEU A 102 -4.44 -9.92 0.45
C LEU A 102 -5.10 -8.59 0.08
N LEU A 103 -4.80 -8.05 -1.11
CA LEU A 103 -5.37 -6.80 -1.61
C LEU A 103 -6.88 -6.95 -1.89
N ASN A 104 -7.33 -8.08 -2.43
CA ASN A 104 -8.75 -8.35 -2.66
C ASN A 104 -9.53 -8.43 -1.35
N THR A 105 -9.04 -9.18 -0.37
CA THR A 105 -9.65 -9.25 0.96
C THR A 105 -9.65 -7.88 1.63
N GLY A 106 -8.52 -7.17 1.58
CA GLY A 106 -8.40 -5.82 2.13
C GLY A 106 -9.39 -4.84 1.50
N LEU A 107 -9.54 -4.84 0.16
CA LEU A 107 -10.48 -4.00 -0.58
C LEU A 107 -11.95 -4.32 -0.29
N HIS A 108 -12.28 -5.61 -0.10
CA HIS A 108 -13.64 -6.03 0.24
C HIS A 108 -14.07 -5.55 1.63
N GLN A 109 -13.13 -5.55 2.58
CA GLN A 109 -13.37 -5.09 3.96
C GLN A 109 -13.13 -3.60 4.16
N TYR A 110 -12.56 -2.90 3.16
CA TYR A 110 -12.23 -1.48 3.27
C TYR A 110 -13.48 -0.62 3.22
N ASN A 111 -13.54 0.41 4.09
CA ASN A 111 -14.63 1.37 4.04
C ASN A 111 -14.64 2.07 2.66
N PRO A 112 -15.76 2.00 1.90
CA PRO A 112 -15.84 2.59 0.57
C PRO A 112 -15.68 4.12 0.59
N MET A 113 -15.96 4.79 1.71
CA MET A 113 -15.80 6.23 1.87
C MET A 113 -14.33 6.67 1.99
N HIS A 114 -13.41 5.74 2.28
CA HIS A 114 -11.98 6.04 2.41
C HIS A 114 -11.28 6.00 1.04
N LEU A 115 -11.71 6.89 0.14
CA LEU A 115 -11.33 6.90 -1.28
C LEU A 115 -9.80 6.93 -1.51
N ARG A 116 -9.04 7.67 -0.68
CA ARG A 116 -7.57 7.74 -0.79
C ARG A 116 -6.89 6.39 -0.56
N GLY A 117 -7.32 5.67 0.48
CA GLY A 117 -6.82 4.33 0.77
C GLY A 117 -7.22 3.33 -0.30
N ARG A 118 -8.48 3.37 -0.74
CA ARG A 118 -8.98 2.54 -1.85
C ARG A 118 -8.18 2.75 -3.14
N ALA A 119 -8.02 3.99 -3.60
CA ALA A 119 -7.28 4.29 -4.83
C ALA A 119 -5.85 3.75 -4.79
N ARG A 120 -5.18 3.87 -3.64
CA ARG A 120 -3.84 3.30 -3.42
C ARG A 120 -3.83 1.77 -3.57
N LEU A 121 -4.77 1.08 -2.92
CA LEU A 121 -4.85 -0.38 -2.95
C LEU A 121 -5.21 -0.90 -4.35
N ILE A 122 -6.11 -0.22 -5.06
CA ILE A 122 -6.47 -0.57 -6.45
C ILE A 122 -5.25 -0.36 -7.37
N ALA A 123 -4.50 0.73 -7.23
CA ALA A 123 -3.27 0.93 -8.00
C ALA A 123 -2.23 -0.17 -7.77
N GLN A 124 -2.09 -0.63 -6.53
CA GLN A 124 -1.19 -1.74 -6.21
C GLN A 124 -1.70 -3.10 -6.69
N LYS A 125 -3.02 -3.29 -6.71
CA LYS A 125 -3.62 -4.46 -7.34
C LYS A 125 -3.31 -4.50 -8.84
N ALA A 126 -3.35 -3.35 -9.52
CA ALA A 126 -2.91 -3.23 -10.91
C ALA A 126 -1.42 -3.60 -11.08
N GLU A 127 -0.54 -3.09 -10.22
CA GLU A 127 0.89 -3.47 -10.20
C GLU A 127 1.09 -4.98 -10.01
N ALA A 128 0.28 -5.62 -9.16
CA ALA A 128 0.33 -7.06 -8.95
C ALA A 128 -0.13 -7.86 -10.17
N TYR A 129 -1.20 -7.43 -10.86
CA TYR A 129 -1.62 -8.05 -12.12
C TYR A 129 -0.54 -7.94 -13.19
N TYR A 130 0.08 -6.76 -13.34
CA TYR A 130 1.20 -6.58 -14.26
C TYR A 130 2.34 -7.55 -13.97
N GLY A 131 2.72 -7.68 -12.69
CA GLY A 131 3.77 -8.59 -12.24
C GLY A 131 3.48 -10.07 -12.48
N LEU A 132 2.22 -10.45 -12.67
CA LEU A 132 1.78 -11.80 -13.01
C LEU A 132 1.54 -12.01 -14.52
N GLY A 133 1.71 -10.97 -15.34
CA GLY A 133 1.44 -11.02 -16.78
C GLY A 133 -0.05 -10.91 -17.15
N CYS A 134 -0.93 -10.56 -16.20
CA CYS A 134 -2.35 -10.30 -16.43
C CYS A 134 -2.53 -8.85 -16.93
N ILE A 135 -2.23 -8.62 -18.21
CA ILE A 135 -2.08 -7.27 -18.76
C ILE A 135 -3.40 -6.51 -18.85
N ASP A 136 -4.47 -7.18 -19.29
CA ASP A 136 -5.78 -6.55 -19.41
C ASP A 136 -6.31 -6.14 -18.04
N GLU A 137 -6.27 -7.04 -17.07
CA GLU A 137 -6.70 -6.77 -15.69
C GLU A 137 -5.84 -5.67 -15.05
N SER A 138 -4.54 -5.64 -15.35
CA SER A 138 -3.65 -4.57 -14.90
C SER A 138 -4.11 -3.22 -15.43
N ALA A 139 -4.34 -3.11 -16.74
CA ALA A 139 -4.69 -1.83 -17.36
C ALA A 139 -6.08 -1.36 -16.93
N GLU A 140 -7.08 -2.24 -16.89
CA GLU A 140 -8.43 -1.91 -16.42
C GLU A 140 -8.43 -1.49 -14.94
N THR A 141 -7.75 -2.24 -14.08
CA THR A 141 -7.63 -1.89 -12.66
C THR A 141 -6.89 -0.56 -12.46
N ALA A 142 -5.90 -0.25 -13.32
CA ALA A 142 -5.18 1.02 -13.27
C ALA A 142 -6.07 2.21 -13.65
N ILE A 143 -6.98 2.04 -14.62
CA ILE A 143 -7.98 3.05 -15.00
C ILE A 143 -8.89 3.37 -13.80
N ASP A 144 -9.39 2.35 -13.11
CA ASP A 144 -10.22 2.53 -11.91
C ASP A 144 -9.47 3.28 -10.81
N ALA A 145 -8.23 2.90 -10.54
CA ALA A 145 -7.39 3.60 -9.57
C ALA A 145 -7.19 5.07 -9.96
N PHE A 146 -6.98 5.36 -11.24
CA PHE A 146 -6.77 6.70 -11.75
C PHE A 146 -8.01 7.57 -11.57
N HIS A 147 -9.20 7.09 -11.95
CA HIS A 147 -10.44 7.86 -11.79
C HIS A 147 -10.68 8.25 -10.33
N ILE A 148 -10.53 7.31 -9.40
CA ILE A 148 -10.68 7.62 -7.97
C ILE A 148 -9.59 8.58 -7.51
N ALA A 149 -8.33 8.37 -7.91
CA ALA A 149 -7.22 9.25 -7.53
C ALA A 149 -7.38 10.68 -8.07
N HIS A 150 -7.87 10.82 -9.29
CA HIS A 150 -8.11 12.11 -9.95
C HIS A 150 -9.19 12.91 -9.21
N THR A 151 -10.35 12.29 -8.92
CA THR A 151 -11.46 12.94 -8.21
C THR A 151 -11.07 13.48 -6.83
N ILE A 152 -10.13 12.84 -6.14
CA ILE A 152 -9.64 13.27 -4.81
C ILE A 152 -8.30 14.02 -4.85
N GLY A 153 -7.77 14.32 -6.03
CA GLY A 153 -6.49 15.02 -6.20
C GLY A 153 -5.26 14.27 -5.65
N SER A 154 -5.26 12.94 -5.63
CA SER A 154 -4.16 12.14 -5.09
C SER A 154 -2.98 12.04 -6.07
N GLN A 155 -2.12 13.04 -6.05
CA GLN A 155 -0.93 13.12 -6.93
C GLN A 155 -0.01 11.89 -6.81
N LYS A 156 0.16 11.33 -5.61
CA LYS A 156 0.98 10.12 -5.40
C LYS A 156 0.43 8.90 -6.14
N THR A 157 -0.88 8.68 -6.07
CA THR A 157 -1.52 7.53 -6.76
C THR A 157 -1.56 7.77 -8.27
N ILE A 158 -1.83 9.01 -8.71
CA ILE A 158 -1.75 9.39 -10.12
C ILE A 158 -0.36 9.10 -10.70
N ALA A 159 0.70 9.56 -10.02
CA ALA A 159 2.08 9.32 -10.44
C ALA A 159 2.40 7.81 -10.51
N ARG A 160 1.89 7.03 -9.55
CA ARG A 160 2.03 5.58 -9.54
C ARG A 160 1.37 4.92 -10.76
N VAL A 161 0.15 5.31 -11.10
CA VAL A 161 -0.53 4.80 -12.32
C VAL A 161 0.24 5.19 -13.59
N LYS A 162 0.75 6.43 -13.67
CA LYS A 162 1.55 6.88 -14.81
C LYS A 162 2.85 6.08 -14.96
N ASN A 163 3.50 5.73 -13.86
CA ASN A 163 4.67 4.85 -13.88
C ASN A 163 4.31 3.44 -14.39
N LEU A 164 3.19 2.87 -13.92
CA LEU A 164 2.71 1.57 -14.40
C LEU A 164 2.41 1.61 -15.91
N TYR A 165 1.75 2.67 -16.39
CA TYR A 165 1.53 2.86 -17.83
C TYR A 165 2.83 2.94 -18.62
N THR A 166 3.85 3.62 -18.09
CA THR A 166 5.18 3.69 -18.72
C THR A 166 5.78 2.30 -18.89
N LEU A 167 5.67 1.45 -17.87
CA LEU A 167 6.12 0.05 -17.94
C LEU A 167 5.35 -0.74 -19.00
N LEU A 168 4.01 -0.67 -18.99
CA LEU A 168 3.14 -1.33 -19.97
C LEU A 168 3.44 -0.88 -21.40
N ASN A 169 3.60 0.43 -21.62
CA ASN A 169 3.86 1.01 -22.95
C ASN A 169 5.28 0.70 -23.48
N SER A 170 6.23 0.44 -22.59
CA SER A 170 7.57 -0.03 -22.95
C SER A 170 7.65 -1.54 -23.20
N SER A 171 6.62 -2.29 -22.82
CA SER A 171 6.58 -3.75 -22.92
C SER A 171 6.16 -4.24 -24.32
N PRO A 172 6.24 -5.56 -24.59
CA PRO A 172 5.68 -6.16 -25.81
C PRO A 172 4.17 -5.91 -25.97
N TYR A 173 3.45 -5.67 -24.87
CA TYR A 173 2.00 -5.51 -24.82
C TYR A 173 1.51 -4.09 -25.14
N ARG A 174 2.39 -3.18 -25.57
CA ARG A 174 2.05 -1.77 -25.83
C ARG A 174 0.93 -1.55 -26.85
N LYS A 175 0.65 -2.55 -27.69
CA LYS A 175 -0.41 -2.50 -28.72
C LYS A 175 -1.73 -3.13 -28.25
N GLU A 176 -1.77 -3.69 -27.04
CA GLU A 176 -3.01 -4.23 -26.48
C GLU A 176 -4.04 -3.11 -26.30
N LYS A 177 -5.30 -3.45 -26.58
CA LYS A 177 -6.40 -2.48 -26.54
C LYS A 177 -6.54 -1.84 -25.16
N SER A 178 -6.40 -2.64 -24.10
CA SER A 178 -6.48 -2.21 -22.70
C SER A 178 -5.37 -1.21 -22.34
N VAL A 179 -4.15 -1.44 -22.81
CA VAL A 179 -3.01 -0.52 -22.61
C VAL A 179 -3.21 0.79 -23.36
N ALA A 180 -3.71 0.74 -24.60
CA ALA A 180 -4.04 1.94 -25.37
C ALA A 180 -5.15 2.77 -24.69
N GLN A 181 -6.17 2.10 -24.15
CA GLN A 181 -7.25 2.74 -23.41
C GLN A 181 -6.74 3.45 -22.15
N LEU A 182 -5.87 2.80 -21.35
CA LEU A 182 -5.21 3.42 -20.20
C LEU A 182 -4.44 4.68 -20.62
N GLY A 183 -3.68 4.61 -21.73
CA GLY A 183 -2.97 5.75 -22.28
C GLY A 183 -3.90 6.93 -22.62
N ALA A 184 -5.01 6.66 -23.30
CA ALA A 184 -6.01 7.68 -23.62
C ALA A 184 -6.61 8.33 -22.36
N THR A 185 -6.97 7.53 -21.36
CA THR A 185 -7.48 8.01 -20.07
C THR A 185 -6.51 8.97 -19.38
N LEU A 186 -5.21 8.68 -19.43
CA LEU A 186 -4.16 9.51 -18.82
C LEU A 186 -3.87 10.82 -19.57
N THR A 187 -4.24 10.93 -20.84
CA THR A 187 -4.05 12.14 -21.67
C THR A 187 -5.24 13.09 -21.67
N LEU A 188 -6.45 12.58 -21.40
CA LEU A 188 -7.71 13.35 -21.45
C LEU A 188 -8.03 14.07 -20.13
N ASN A 189 -7.22 13.88 -19.09
CA ASN A 189 -7.37 14.47 -17.74
C ASN A 189 -6.06 15.12 -17.31
#